data_AF-A0A4Y9PR38-F1
#
_entry.id   AF-A0A4Y9PR38-F1
#
_cell.length_a   1.000
_cell.length_b   1.000
_cell.length_c   1.000
_cell.angle_alpha   90.00
_cell.angle_beta   90.00
_cell.angle_gamma   90.00
#
_symmetry.space_group_name_H-M   'P 1'
#
loop_
_entity.id
_entity.type
_entity.pdbx_description
1 polymer ?
#
loop_
_entity_poly.entity_id
_entity_poly.type
_entity_poly.pdbx_seq_one_letter_code
_entity_poly.pdbx_strand_id
1 'polypeptide(L)'
;MRVVQSSDWRDAIPFDVPTPAAEAAPGEPTRCFACGASGEPLPRTELWAVKHRHPNHHAGFVRFYCAAHTPAAPAPAAAAAPAGRAPRAARPAAAKAPRREAPVRRTVDTDTVRAMCPDCFVEVSATGECGMCGRQVV
;
A
#
# COMPACT_ATOMS: atom_id res chain seq x y z
N MET A 1 14.78 25.03 21.38
CA MET A 1 14.91 23.59 21.05
C MET A 1 14.45 23.40 19.62
N ARG A 2 15.33 22.97 18.71
CA ARG A 2 14.96 22.70 17.30
C ARG A 2 14.80 21.20 17.16
N VAL A 3 13.59 20.73 16.87
CA VAL A 3 13.36 19.31 16.58
C VAL A 3 13.91 19.06 15.19
N VAL A 4 15.10 18.45 15.12
CA VAL A 4 15.65 17.92 13.88
C VAL A 4 15.00 16.57 13.67
N GLN A 5 14.34 16.35 12.52
CA GLN A 5 13.85 15.02 12.19
C GLN A 5 15.03 14.05 12.22
N SER A 6 14.92 12.97 13.00
CA SER A 6 15.82 11.84 12.93
C SER A 6 15.70 11.24 11.54
N SER A 7 16.77 11.27 10.75
CA SER A 7 16.80 10.60 9.45
C SER A 7 16.62 9.10 9.64
N ASP A 8 15.53 8.54 9.11
CA ASP A 8 15.31 7.10 9.03
C ASP A 8 15.99 6.57 7.76
N TRP A 9 16.84 5.56 7.88
CA TRP A 9 17.53 4.94 6.73
C TRP A 9 16.54 4.39 5.69
N ARG A 10 15.30 4.06 6.10
CA ARG A 10 14.23 3.59 5.20
C ARG A 10 13.83 4.64 4.18
N ASP A 11 14.10 5.92 4.44
CA ASP A 11 13.81 7.00 3.52
C ASP A 11 14.73 6.98 2.28
N ALA A 12 15.90 6.38 2.39
CA ALA A 12 16.83 6.21 1.27
C ALA A 12 16.46 5.05 0.32
N ILE A 13 15.55 4.15 0.72
CA ILE A 13 15.14 3.00 -0.11
C ILE A 13 14.01 3.40 -1.07
N PRO A 14 14.18 3.19 -2.39
CA PRO A 14 13.10 3.38 -3.35
C PRO A 14 12.00 2.32 -3.16
N PHE A 15 10.75 2.72 -3.40
CA PHE A 15 9.63 1.80 -3.33
C PHE A 15 9.72 0.71 -4.39
N ASP A 16 9.44 -0.53 -3.98
CA ASP A 16 9.33 -1.73 -4.82
C ASP A 16 10.60 -2.07 -5.62
N VAL A 17 11.72 -1.43 -5.29
CA VAL A 17 13.05 -1.69 -5.87
C VAL A 17 13.90 -2.42 -4.83
N PRO A 18 14.36 -3.65 -5.12
CA PRO A 18 15.31 -4.33 -4.25
C PRO A 18 16.61 -3.55 -4.12
N THR A 19 17.01 -3.23 -2.89
CA THR A 19 18.30 -2.60 -2.56
C THR A 19 19.12 -3.57 -1.69
N PRO A 20 20.44 -3.71 -1.91
CA PRO A 20 21.29 -4.53 -1.04
C PRO A 20 21.14 -4.12 0.43
N ALA A 21 20.82 -5.07 1.31
CA ALA A 21 20.52 -4.75 2.70
C ALA A 21 21.77 -4.26 3.45
N ALA A 22 22.96 -4.74 3.09
CA ALA A 22 24.23 -4.27 3.65
C ALA A 22 24.49 -2.77 3.41
N GLU A 23 24.00 -2.23 2.29
CA GLU A 23 24.17 -0.81 1.94
C GLU A 23 23.09 0.06 2.59
N ALA A 24 21.83 -0.41 2.57
CA ALA A 24 20.72 0.38 3.08
C ALA A 24 20.59 0.35 4.62
N ALA A 25 20.88 -0.79 5.25
CA ALA A 25 20.76 -1.01 6.68
C ALA A 25 21.81 -2.02 7.17
N PRO A 26 23.06 -1.58 7.36
CA PRO A 26 24.06 -2.41 8.02
C PRO A 26 23.58 -2.78 9.43
N GLY A 27 23.85 -4.00 9.87
CA GLY A 27 23.41 -4.50 11.16
C GLY A 27 23.49 -6.02 11.28
N GLU A 28 22.79 -6.56 12.28
CA GLU A 28 22.82 -7.99 12.57
C GLU A 28 22.13 -8.84 11.48
N PRO A 29 22.50 -10.12 11.37
CA PRO A 29 21.81 -11.09 10.53
C PRO A 29 20.31 -11.09 10.78
N THR A 30 19.52 -11.27 9.71
CA THR A 30 18.07 -11.29 9.84
C THR A 30 17.43 -12.33 8.91
N ARG A 31 16.17 -12.64 9.18
CA ARG A 31 15.45 -13.65 8.43
C ARG A 31 14.80 -13.05 7.20
N CYS A 32 14.77 -13.82 6.12
CA CYS A 32 13.94 -13.50 4.97
C CYS A 32 12.46 -13.57 5.36
N PHE A 33 11.68 -12.56 4.95
CA PHE A 33 10.24 -12.50 5.20
C PHE A 33 9.49 -13.71 4.63
N ALA A 34 9.86 -14.18 3.44
CA ALA A 34 9.23 -15.34 2.80
C ALA A 34 9.65 -16.68 3.42
N CYS A 35 10.88 -16.81 3.93
CA CYS A 35 11.31 -18.00 4.67
C CYS A 35 10.59 -18.14 6.03
N GLY A 36 10.05 -17.03 6.56
CA GLY A 36 9.33 -17.01 7.81
C GLY A 36 10.22 -17.28 9.03
N ALA A 37 9.58 -17.66 10.15
CA ALA A 37 10.26 -17.86 11.43
C ALA A 37 11.18 -19.11 11.46
N SER A 38 10.94 -20.07 10.57
CA SER A 38 11.74 -21.29 10.43
C SER A 38 13.00 -21.11 9.59
N GLY A 39 13.17 -19.96 8.93
CA GLY A 39 14.37 -19.68 8.14
C GLY A 39 15.59 -19.37 9.00
N GLU A 40 16.76 -19.81 8.57
CA GLU A 40 18.03 -19.42 9.18
C GLU A 40 18.26 -17.90 9.00
N PRO A 41 18.72 -17.17 10.03
CA PRO A 41 19.16 -15.79 9.87
C PRO A 41 20.33 -15.69 8.90
N LEU A 42 20.20 -14.84 7.90
CA LEU A 42 21.24 -14.62 6.89
C LEU A 42 21.97 -13.29 7.17
N PRO A 43 23.27 -13.20 6.87
CA PRO A 43 24.00 -11.95 6.98
C PRO A 43 23.40 -10.89 6.04
N ARG A 44 23.57 -9.61 6.39
CA ARG A 44 23.03 -8.48 5.61
C ARG A 44 23.53 -8.43 4.16
N THR A 45 24.72 -8.98 3.91
CA THR A 45 25.33 -9.09 2.58
C THR A 45 24.58 -10.04 1.64
N GLU A 46 23.79 -10.97 2.18
CA GLU A 46 23.02 -11.97 1.41
C GLU A 46 21.53 -11.60 1.29
N LEU A 47 21.16 -10.43 1.79
CA LEU A 47 19.79 -9.97 1.89
C LEU A 47 19.54 -8.72 1.06
N TRP A 48 18.29 -8.61 0.63
CA TRP A 48 17.75 -7.49 -0.11
C TRP A 48 16.68 -6.80 0.73
N ALA A 49 16.82 -5.51 0.94
CA ALA A 49 15.81 -4.65 1.54
C ALA A 49 14.86 -4.15 0.45
N VAL A 50 13.55 -4.35 0.64
CA VAL A 50 12.53 -3.86 -0.29
C VAL A 50 11.51 -3.06 0.49
N LYS A 51 11.31 -1.79 0.11
CA LYS A 51 10.31 -0.90 0.69
C LYS A 51 8.99 -1.03 -0.08
N HIS A 52 7.93 -1.46 0.60
CA HIS A 52 6.60 -1.67 0.04
C HIS A 52 5.68 -0.51 0.41
N ARG A 53 4.74 -0.20 -0.48
CA ARG A 53 3.68 0.78 -0.21
C ARG A 53 2.64 0.20 0.75
N HIS A 54 2.10 1.04 1.63
CA HIS A 54 0.97 0.71 2.48
C HIS A 54 -0.16 1.72 2.26
N PRO A 55 -1.43 1.31 2.11
CA PRO A 55 -2.53 2.22 1.80
C PRO A 55 -2.67 3.38 2.78
N ASN A 56 -2.43 3.10 4.07
CA ASN A 56 -2.63 4.07 5.15
C ASN A 56 -1.31 4.64 5.70
N HIS A 57 -0.15 4.27 5.15
CA HIS A 57 1.14 4.71 5.67
C HIS A 57 2.07 5.13 4.54
N HIS A 58 2.23 6.45 4.37
CA HIS A 58 2.99 7.03 3.26
C HIS A 58 4.48 6.66 3.28
N ALA A 59 5.06 6.44 4.46
CA ALA A 59 6.43 5.96 4.61
C ALA A 59 6.59 4.48 4.21
N GLY A 60 5.49 3.74 4.02
CA GLY A 60 5.52 2.32 3.69
C GLY A 60 6.19 1.45 4.77
N PHE A 61 6.65 0.27 4.38
CA PHE A 61 7.39 -0.63 5.26
C PHE A 61 8.44 -1.43 4.49
N VAL A 62 9.57 -1.75 5.13
CA VAL A 62 10.68 -2.51 4.54
C VAL A 62 10.62 -3.96 5.01
N ARG A 63 10.82 -4.88 4.07
CA ARG A 63 11.01 -6.32 4.31
C ARG A 63 12.35 -6.78 3.75
N PHE A 64 12.95 -7.78 4.38
CA PHE A 64 14.19 -8.41 3.93
C PHE A 64 13.91 -9.70 3.18
N TYR A 65 14.61 -9.91 2.07
CA TYR A 65 14.48 -11.10 1.24
C TYR A 65 15.86 -11.71 0.96
N CYS A 66 15.97 -13.03 0.99
CA CYS A 66 17.15 -13.71 0.48
C CYS A 66 17.08 -13.75 -1.06
N ALA A 67 18.21 -14.02 -1.72
CA ALA A 67 18.28 -14.05 -3.18
C ALA A 67 17.21 -14.93 -3.86
N ALA A 68 16.79 -16.03 -3.23
CA ALA A 68 15.75 -16.92 -3.76
C ALA A 68 14.34 -16.31 -3.70
N HIS A 69 14.09 -15.37 -2.78
CA HIS A 69 12.79 -14.75 -2.55
C HIS A 69 12.76 -13.26 -2.88
N THR A 70 13.85 -12.72 -3.43
CA THR A 70 13.91 -11.31 -3.82
C THR A 70 12.88 -11.07 -4.93
N PRO A 71 11.93 -10.13 -4.73
CA PRO A 71 10.96 -9.81 -5.76
C PRO A 71 11.65 -9.24 -6.99
N ALA A 72 11.13 -9.57 -8.18
CA ALA A 72 11.62 -8.98 -9.42
C ALA A 72 11.42 -7.47 -9.38
N ALA A 73 12.47 -6.71 -9.72
CA ALA A 73 12.34 -5.27 -9.86
C ALA A 73 11.32 -4.95 -10.98
N PRO A 74 10.44 -3.97 -10.79
CA PRO A 74 9.55 -3.54 -11.86
C PRO A 74 10.39 -3.07 -13.05
N ALA A 75 10.01 -3.51 -14.26
CA ALA A 75 10.63 -3.00 -15.47
C ALA A 75 10.47 -1.46 -15.49
N PRO A 76 11.52 -0.70 -15.86
CA PRO A 76 11.40 0.73 -15.97
C PRO A 76 10.24 1.04 -16.92
N ALA A 77 9.22 1.74 -16.41
CA ALA A 77 8.11 2.19 -17.25
C ALA A 77 8.71 3.04 -18.36
N ALA A 78 8.57 2.59 -19.61
CA ALA A 78 9.03 3.35 -20.77
C ALA A 78 8.43 4.76 -20.66
N ALA A 79 9.30 5.77 -20.57
CA ALA A 79 8.88 7.14 -20.52
C ALA A 79 7.95 7.40 -21.71
N ALA A 80 6.69 7.69 -21.45
CA ALA A 80 5.76 8.07 -22.49
C ALA A 80 6.36 9.31 -23.18
N ALA A 81 6.76 9.15 -24.44
CA ALA A 81 7.29 10.24 -25.24
C ALA A 81 6.30 11.41 -25.18
N PRO A 82 6.76 12.66 -25.03
CA PRO A 82 5.87 13.81 -25.06
C PRO A 82 5.13 13.78 -26.39
N ALA A 83 3.80 13.63 -26.34
CA ALA A 83 2.95 13.68 -27.52
C ALA A 83 3.13 15.07 -28.15
N GLY A 84 3.95 15.14 -29.21
CA GLY A 84 4.13 16.32 -30.02
C GLY A 84 2.78 16.80 -30.52
N ARG A 85 2.36 17.98 -30.06
CA ARG A 85 1.11 18.61 -30.46
C ARG A 85 1.21 19.07 -31.91
N ALA A 86 0.69 18.27 -32.84
CA ALA A 86 0.45 18.73 -34.21
C ALA A 86 -0.65 19.81 -34.23
N PRO A 87 -0.51 20.90 -34.99
CA PRO A 87 -1.54 21.93 -35.07
C PRO A 87 -2.75 21.40 -35.85
N ARG A 88 -3.89 21.26 -35.17
CA ARG A 88 -5.15 20.82 -35.76
C ARG A 88 -5.85 22.02 -36.42
N ALA A 89 -6.04 21.96 -37.73
CA ALA A 89 -6.85 22.90 -38.50
C ALA A 89 -8.28 23.00 -37.92
N ALA A 90 -8.81 24.22 -37.87
CA ALA A 90 -10.09 24.55 -37.30
C ALA A 90 -11.25 23.91 -38.09
N ARG A 91 -12.18 23.28 -37.37
CA ARG A 91 -13.45 22.76 -37.91
C ARG A 91 -14.60 23.49 -37.18
N PRO A 92 -15.65 23.96 -37.90
CA PRO A 92 -16.62 24.87 -37.31
C PRO A 92 -17.53 24.20 -36.28
N ALA A 93 -17.93 25.00 -35.30
CA ALA A 93 -18.67 24.58 -34.11
C ALA A 93 -20.13 24.23 -34.43
N ALA A 94 -20.51 22.97 -34.17
CA ALA A 94 -21.91 22.58 -34.05
C ALA A 94 -22.33 22.68 -32.58
N ALA A 95 -23.39 23.43 -32.33
CA ALA A 95 -23.96 23.68 -31.01
C ALA A 95 -24.34 22.36 -30.30
N LYS A 96 -23.89 22.20 -29.04
CA LYS A 96 -24.28 21.08 -28.18
C LYS A 96 -25.40 21.50 -27.23
N ALA A 97 -26.46 20.70 -27.23
CA ALA A 97 -27.60 20.72 -26.32
C ALA A 97 -27.16 20.69 -24.82
N PRO A 98 -28.00 21.20 -23.90
CA PRO A 98 -27.65 21.31 -22.48
C PRO A 98 -27.44 19.93 -21.83
N ARG A 99 -26.41 19.87 -21.00
CA ARG A 99 -25.97 18.69 -20.24
C ARG A 99 -27.01 18.33 -19.19
N ARG A 100 -27.59 17.12 -19.27
CA ARG A 100 -28.38 16.53 -18.17
C ARG A 100 -27.52 16.40 -16.92
N GLU A 101 -28.04 16.86 -15.79
CA GLU A 101 -27.45 16.70 -14.47
C GLU A 101 -27.28 15.23 -14.10
N ALA A 102 -26.16 14.92 -13.45
CA ALA A 102 -25.86 13.59 -12.93
C ALA A 102 -26.58 13.38 -11.58
N PRO A 103 -27.07 12.15 -11.29
CA PRO A 103 -27.71 11.88 -10.00
C PRO A 103 -26.69 11.94 -8.85
N VAL A 104 -27.09 12.63 -7.79
CA VAL A 104 -26.35 12.76 -6.53
C VAL A 104 -26.17 11.38 -5.91
N ARG A 105 -24.92 10.99 -5.64
CA ARG A 105 -24.61 9.75 -4.90
C ARG A 105 -24.98 9.97 -3.43
N ARG A 106 -25.83 9.09 -2.87
CA ARG A 106 -26.09 9.07 -1.42
C ARG A 106 -24.79 8.73 -0.69
N THR A 107 -24.44 9.55 0.28
CA THR A 107 -23.37 9.30 1.24
C THR A 107 -23.80 8.15 2.15
N VAL A 108 -22.95 7.12 2.27
CA VAL A 108 -23.13 6.05 3.25
C VAL A 108 -22.87 6.64 4.62
N ASP A 109 -23.86 6.56 5.50
CA ASP A 109 -23.72 6.99 6.89
C ASP A 109 -22.80 6.00 7.61
N THR A 110 -21.60 6.47 7.98
CA THR A 110 -20.58 5.69 8.68
C THR A 110 -20.65 5.86 10.20
N ASP A 111 -21.67 6.55 10.71
CA ASP A 111 -21.82 6.91 12.14
C ASP A 111 -22.87 6.04 12.83
N THR A 112 -22.97 4.77 12.42
CA THR A 112 -23.77 3.78 13.15
C THR A 112 -22.82 2.87 13.91
N VAL A 113 -22.69 3.09 15.22
CA VAL A 113 -21.96 2.19 16.11
C VAL A 113 -22.66 0.83 16.11
N ARG A 114 -22.01 -0.18 15.55
CA ARG A 114 -22.53 -1.56 15.52
C ARG A 114 -22.40 -2.19 16.89
N ALA A 115 -23.41 -2.95 17.29
CA ALA A 115 -23.36 -3.72 18.52
C ALA A 115 -22.18 -4.71 18.51
N MET A 116 -21.55 -4.92 19.67
CA MET A 116 -20.46 -5.89 19.85
C MET A 116 -20.97 -7.14 20.55
N CYS A 117 -20.50 -8.31 20.13
CA CYS A 117 -20.79 -9.57 20.83
C CYS A 117 -20.04 -9.60 22.17
N PRO A 118 -20.69 -9.86 23.32
CA PRO A 118 -20.04 -9.85 24.63
C PRO A 118 -19.09 -11.05 24.85
N ASP A 119 -19.26 -12.14 24.09
CA ASP A 119 -18.42 -13.34 24.22
C ASP A 119 -17.22 -13.31 23.27
N CYS A 120 -17.41 -12.81 22.05
CA CYS A 120 -16.39 -12.81 21.01
C CYS A 120 -15.72 -11.45 20.79
N PHE A 121 -16.25 -10.38 21.38
CA PHE A 121 -15.76 -9.00 21.26
C PHE A 121 -15.58 -8.52 19.80
N VAL A 122 -16.39 -9.06 18.88
CA VAL A 122 -16.43 -8.66 17.47
C VAL A 122 -17.71 -7.91 17.15
N GLU A 123 -17.64 -7.02 16.16
CA GLU A 123 -18.81 -6.33 15.63
C GLU A 123 -19.81 -7.34 15.06
N VAL A 124 -21.07 -7.13 15.43
CA VAL A 124 -22.19 -7.97 15.01
C VAL A 124 -22.69 -7.50 13.64
N SER A 125 -23.16 -8.45 12.83
CA SER A 125 -23.75 -8.15 11.53
C SER A 125 -24.98 -7.24 11.66
N ALA A 126 -25.41 -6.60 10.56
CA ALA A 126 -26.59 -5.73 10.57
C ALA A 126 -27.88 -6.44 11.02
N THR A 127 -27.90 -7.78 10.97
CA THR A 127 -28.98 -8.66 11.41
C THR A 127 -28.96 -8.99 12.91
N GLY A 128 -27.94 -8.53 13.65
CA GLY A 128 -27.77 -8.86 15.07
C GLY A 128 -27.17 -10.26 15.31
N GLU A 129 -26.66 -10.96 14.29
CA GLU A 129 -26.00 -12.26 14.47
C GLU A 129 -24.47 -12.14 14.50
N CYS A 130 -23.85 -12.75 15.49
CA CYS A 130 -22.39 -12.83 15.60
C CYS A 130 -21.84 -13.84 14.59
N GLY A 131 -21.08 -13.38 13.60
CA GLY A 131 -20.48 -14.24 12.57
C GLY A 131 -19.42 -15.22 13.09
N MET A 132 -19.00 -15.11 14.36
CA MET A 132 -17.98 -15.98 14.96
C MET A 132 -18.59 -17.12 15.78
N CYS A 133 -19.64 -16.86 16.56
CA CYS A 133 -20.27 -17.86 17.43
C CYS A 133 -21.73 -18.17 17.11
N GLY A 134 -22.32 -17.51 16.10
CA GLY A 134 -23.72 -17.70 15.69
C GLY A 134 -24.76 -17.22 16.70
N ARG A 135 -24.34 -16.50 17.75
CA ARG A 135 -25.24 -15.99 18.78
C ARG A 135 -25.98 -14.76 18.27
N GLN A 136 -27.28 -14.71 18.55
CA GLN A 136 -28.10 -13.51 18.36
C GLN A 136 -27.83 -12.50 19.47
N VAL A 137 -27.35 -11.32 19.09
CA VAL A 137 -27.12 -10.13 19.91
C VAL A 137 -28.12 -9.08 19.41
N VAL A 138 -29.30 -9.07 20.04
CA VAL A 138 -30.39 -8.11 19.75
C VAL A 138 -30.21 -6.85 20.59
#